data_AF-A0A354CY72-F1
#
_entry.id   AF-A0A354CY72-F1
#
_cell.length_a   1.000
_cell.length_b   1.000
_cell.length_c   1.000
_cell.angle_alpha   90.00
_cell.angle_beta   90.00
_cell.angle_gamma   90.00
#
_symmetry.space_group_name_H-M   'P 1'
#
loop_
_entity.id
_entity.type
_entity.pdbx_description
1 polymer ?
#
loop_
_entity_poly.entity_id
_entity_poly.type
_entity_poly.pdbx_seq_one_letter_code
_entity_poly.pdbx_strand_id
1 'polypeptide(L)' 'MLRQIALQESVVYGPVRSRRLGNSLGINPLPTSRKACSSNCVYCQYGWTLPGARDSEP' A
#
# COMPACT_ATOMS: atom_id res chain seq x y z
N MET A 1 -10.32 -5.76 15.84
CA MET A 1 -10.74 -4.95 14.67
C MET A 1 -9.49 -4.34 14.04
N LEU A 2 -8.91 -4.98 13.03
CA LEU A 2 -7.84 -4.37 12.23
C LEU A 2 -8.50 -3.67 11.05
N ARG A 3 -8.35 -2.35 10.95
CA ARG A 3 -8.93 -1.56 9.86
C ARG A 3 -8.14 -1.83 8.59
N GLN A 4 -8.67 -2.70 7.73
CA GLN A 4 -8.11 -2.94 6.40
C GLN A 4 -8.43 -1.75 5.48
N ILE A 5 -7.43 -1.27 4.76
CA ILE A 5 -7.56 -0.22 3.75
C ILE A 5 -7.37 -0.80 2.35
N ALA A 6 -7.95 -0.13 1.35
CA ALA A 6 -7.71 -0.46 -0.06
C ALA A 6 -6.27 -0.13 -0.47
N LEU A 7 -5.80 -0.77 -1.55
CA LEU A 7 -4.55 -0.37 -2.20
C LEU A 7 -4.66 1.06 -2.71
N GLN A 8 -3.53 1.77 -2.71
CA GLN A 8 -3.48 3.11 -3.29
C GLN A 8 -3.62 3.00 -4.80
N GLU A 9 -4.42 3.88 -5.40
CA GLU A 9 -4.69 3.88 -6.84
C GLU A 9 -3.55 4.54 -7.65
N SER A 10 -2.72 5.34 -6.99
CA SER A 10 -1.64 6.11 -7.60
C SER A 10 -0.29 5.89 -6.90
N VAL A 11 0.78 6.12 -7.67
CA VAL A 11 2.16 6.15 -7.14
C VAL A 11 2.40 7.37 -6.28
N VAL A 12 1.71 8.49 -6.54
CA VAL A 12 1.88 9.74 -5.77
C VAL A 12 0.65 9.97 -4.89
N TYR A 13 0.87 10.30 -3.62
CA TYR A 13 -0.20 10.67 -2.68
C TYR A 13 0.11 12.00 -1.97
N GLY A 14 -0.93 12.76 -1.61
CA GLY A 14 -0.80 14.09 -1.01
C GLY A 14 -1.47 15.18 -1.85
N PRO A 15 -1.46 16.45 -1.41
CA PRO A 15 -0.53 17.07 -0.47
C PRO A 15 -0.82 16.76 1.01
N VAL A 16 0.20 16.30 1.72
CA VAL A 16 0.17 16.05 3.17
C VAL A 16 0.80 17.25 3.88
N ARG A 17 0.05 17.86 4.80
CA ARG A 17 0.59 18.89 5.70
C ARG A 17 1.48 18.24 6.77
N SER A 18 2.76 18.20 6.48
CA SER A 18 3.83 17.77 7.36
C SER A 18 4.21 18.90 8.33
N ARG A 19 4.28 18.59 9.63
CA ARG A 19 4.74 19.56 10.64
C ARG A 19 6.19 20.01 10.41
N ARG A 20 7.04 19.16 9.82
CA ARG A 20 8.48 19.44 9.61
C ARG A 20 8.77 20.08 8.25
N LEU A 21 8.02 19.70 7.21
CA LEU A 21 8.32 20.04 5.81
C LEU A 21 7.23 20.90 5.14
N GLY A 22 6.17 21.27 5.85
CA GLY A 22 5.05 22.00 5.26
C GLY A 22 4.23 21.11 4.33
N ASN A 23 4.14 21.46 3.04
CA ASN A 23 3.41 20.64 2.08
C ASN A 23 4.33 19.55 1.50
N SER A 24 3.93 18.29 1.67
CA SER A 24 4.70 17.13 1.19
C SER A 24 3.87 16.26 0.25
N LEU A 25 4.52 15.72 -0.78
CA LEU A 25 4.00 14.64 -1.59
C LEU A 25 4.73 13.35 -1.19
N GLY A 26 3.98 12.28 -1.05
CA GLY A 26 4.51 10.95 -0.80
C GLY A 26 4.53 10.11 -2.07
N ILE A 27 5.46 9.17 -2.12
CA ILE A 27 5.59 8.18 -3.21
C ILE A 27 5.30 6.80 -2.61
N ASN A 28 4.35 6.09 -3.21
CA ASN A 28 4.05 4.70 -2.94
C ASN A 28 4.82 3.82 -3.94
N PRO A 29 5.88 3.11 -3.51
CA PRO A 29 6.64 2.23 -4.39
C PRO A 29 5.94 0.89 -4.65
N LEU A 30 4.79 0.62 -4.00
CA LEU A 30 4.07 -0.63 -4.17
C LEU A 30 3.14 -0.58 -5.39
N PRO A 31 2.92 -1.71 -6.08
CA PRO A 31 1.94 -1.80 -7.15
C PRO A 31 0.54 -1.40 -6.68
N THR A 32 -0.20 -0.72 -7.57
CA THR A 32 -1.57 -0.26 -7.29
C THR A 32 -2.61 -1.37 -7.51
N SER A 33 -2.27 -2.39 -8.30
CA SER A 33 -3.16 -3.49 -8.69
C SER A 33 -3.16 -4.68 -7.72
N ARG A 34 -2.05 -4.92 -7.01
CA ARG A 34 -1.91 -6.06 -6.09
C ARG A 34 -1.01 -5.77 -4.91
N LYS A 35 -1.26 -6.47 -3.80
CA LYS A 35 -0.34 -6.55 -2.67
C LYS A 35 0.90 -7.35 -3.11
N ALA A 36 2.02 -6.68 -3.29
CA ALA A 36 3.29 -7.31 -3.70
C ALA A 36 3.84 -8.32 -2.66
N CYS A 37 3.52 -8.14 -1.38
CA CYS A 37 4.03 -9.02 -0.32
C CYS A 37 3.24 -10.35 -0.23
N SER A 38 3.97 -11.46 -0.21
CA SER A 38 3.42 -12.83 -0.06
C SER A 38 3.01 -13.20 1.37
N SER A 39 3.27 -12.34 2.36
CA SER A 39 3.10 -12.64 3.77
C SER A 39 1.81 -12.08 4.37
N ASN A 40 1.26 -12.81 5.33
CA ASN A 40 0.04 -12.46 6.05
C ASN A 40 0.33 -12.01 7.49
N CYS A 41 0.89 -10.82 7.62
CA CYS A 41 1.19 -10.23 8.93
C CYS A 41 -0.09 -9.74 9.62
N VAL A 42 -0.22 -9.98 10.93
CA VAL A 42 -1.34 -9.49 11.76
C VAL A 42 -1.43 -7.96 11.82
N TYR A 43 -0.36 -7.24 11.44
CA TYR A 43 -0.34 -5.78 11.37
C TYR A 43 -0.51 -5.24 9.94
N CYS A 44 -0.86 -6.09 8.98
CA CYS A 44 -0.99 -5.67 7.60
C CYS A 44 -2.23 -4.79 7.39
N GLN A 45 -2.01 -3.54 6.99
CA GLN A 45 -3.08 -2.59 6.69
C GLN A 45 -3.84 -2.97 5.40
N TYR A 46 -3.20 -3.68 4.47
CA TYR A 46 -3.81 -4.15 3.23
C TYR A 46 -4.49 -5.52 3.36
N GLY A 47 -4.44 -6.14 4.54
CA GLY A 47 -5.09 -7.43 4.82
C GLY A 47 -4.34 -8.65 4.26
N TRP A 48 -5.09 -9.75 4.11
CA TRP A 48 -4.56 -11.06 3.71
C TRP A 48 -4.27 -11.12 2.21
N THR A 49 -3.16 -11.74 1.86
CA THR A 49 -2.79 -12.08 0.47
C THR A 49 -3.69 -13.21 0.00
N LEU A 50 -4.36 -13.00 -1.14
CA LEU A 50 -5.22 -14.02 -1.74
C LEU A 50 -4.39 -15.18 -2.32
N PRO A 51 -4.85 -16.43 -2.18
CA PRO A 51 -4.23 -17.58 -2.85
C PRO A 51 -4.15 -17.34 -4.37
N GLY A 52 -2.98 -17.56 -4.98
CA GLY A 52 -2.77 -17.36 -6.42
C GLY A 52 -2.25 -15.99 -6.85
N ALA A 53 -2.09 -15.02 -5.93
CA ALA A 53 -1.46 -13.72 -6.24
C ALA A 53 0.07 -13.80 -6.49
N ARG A 54 0.64 -15.01 -6.56
CA ARG A 54 2.09 -15.24 -6.68
C ARG A 54 2.61 -15.09 -8.10
N ASP A 55 1.76 -15.07 -9.12
CA ASP A 55 2.20 -15.34 -10.50
C ASP A 55 1.73 -14.27 -11.49
N SER A 56 2.38 -13.10 -11.46
CA SER A 56 2.38 -12.16 -12.59
C SER A 56 3.41 -11.06 -12.33
N GLU A 57 4.68 -11.44 -12.49
CA GLU A 57 5.71 -10.52 -12.92
C GLU A 57 6.36 -11.16 -14.17
N PRO A 58 6.66 -10.40 -15.23
CA PRO A 58 7.82 -10.70 -16.06
C PRO A 58 9.11 -10.59 -15.24
#